data_AF-K2C3G5-F1
#
_entry.id   AF-K2C3G5-F1
#
_cell.length_a   1.000
_cell.length_b   1.000
_cell.length_c   1.000
_cell.angle_alpha   90.00
_cell.angle_beta   90.00
_cell.angle_gamma   90.00
#
_symmetry.space_group_name_H-M   'P 1'
#
loop_
_entity.id
_entity.type
_entity.pdbx_description
1 polymer ?
#
loop_
_entity_poly.entity_id
_entity_poly.type
_entity_poly.pdbx_seq_one_letter_code
_entity_poly.pdbx_strand_id
1 'polypeptide(L)'
;FCYEPPADIGGTVTAPPKDIQQLTTQIKQAFASDRVMYGGSVNANNIITLLPLGLSGVIVATVCLNPHSFNQLLTAVDHAQI
;
A
#
# COMPACT_ATOMS: atom_id res chain seq x y z
N PHE A 1 0.18 -8.30 9.51
CA PHE A 1 1.01 -7.13 9.84
C PHE A 1 0.71 -5.98 8.90
N CYS A 2 0.93 -4.75 9.32
CA CYS A 2 0.93 -3.58 8.45
C CYS A 2 2.28 -2.88 8.58
N TYR A 3 2.94 -2.63 7.45
CA TYR A 3 4.16 -1.83 7.43
C TYR A 3 3.78 -0.36 7.20
N GLU A 4 4.10 0.49 8.16
CA GLU A 4 3.85 1.94 8.13
C GLU A 4 5.19 2.69 8.23
N PRO A 5 5.69 3.26 7.11
CA PRO A 5 6.92 4.05 7.12
C PRO A 5 6.68 5.36 7.88
N PRO A 6 7.48 5.71 8.91
CA PRO A 6 7.24 6.90 9.72
C PRO A 6 7.21 8.21 8.92
N ALA A 7 7.97 8.30 7.83
CA ALA A 7 8.00 9.45 6.94
C ALA A 7 6.73 9.59 6.07
N ASP A 8 5.95 8.51 5.93
CA ASP A 8 4.80 8.43 5.02
C ASP A 8 3.45 8.42 5.78
N ILE A 9 3.46 8.36 7.11
CA ILE A 9 2.25 8.43 7.94
C ILE A 9 1.67 9.84 7.84
N GLY A 10 0.53 9.97 7.17
CA GLY A 10 -0.09 11.28 6.87
C GLY A 10 0.68 12.11 5.84
N GLY A 11 1.75 11.55 5.25
CA GLY A 11 2.54 12.17 4.19
C GLY A 11 1.88 12.05 2.82
N THR A 12 2.45 12.75 1.84
CA THR A 12 2.04 12.70 0.42
C THR A 12 2.94 11.81 -0.43
N VAL A 13 4.04 11.32 0.14
CA VAL A 13 5.06 10.55 -0.56
C VAL A 13 4.92 9.08 -0.17
N THR A 14 4.93 8.22 -1.18
CA THR A 14 5.01 6.77 -1.01
C THR A 14 6.46 6.37 -0.94
N ALA A 15 6.81 5.52 0.02
CA ALA A 15 8.11 4.89 0.09
C ALA A 15 8.48 4.23 -1.26
N PRO A 16 9.77 4.19 -1.61
CA PRO A 16 10.22 3.49 -2.81
C PRO A 16 9.73 2.03 -2.83
N PRO A 17 9.22 1.51 -3.97
CA PRO A 17 8.72 0.14 -4.06
C PRO A 17 9.72 -0.94 -3.62
N LYS A 18 11.01 -0.70 -3.86
CA LYS A 18 12.10 -1.59 -3.42
C LYS A 18 12.17 -1.70 -1.90
N ASP A 19 12.02 -0.58 -1.19
CA ASP A 19 12.07 -0.55 0.27
C ASP A 19 10.84 -1.22 0.87
N ILE A 20 9.66 -0.97 0.26
CA ILE A 20 8.40 -1.64 0.62
C ILE A 20 8.55 -3.16 0.45
N GLN A 21 9.04 -3.61 -0.71
CA GLN A 21 9.22 -5.04 -1.00
C GLN A 21 10.20 -5.69 -0.03
N GLN A 22 11.34 -5.04 0.21
CA GLN A 22 12.36 -5.56 1.11
C GLN A 22 11.82 -5.73 2.53
N LEU A 23 11.23 -4.68 3.10
CA LEU A 23 10.75 -4.70 4.48
C LEU A 23 9.55 -5.62 4.67
N THR A 24 8.61 -5.62 3.73
CA THR A 24 7.45 -6.51 3.81
C THR A 24 7.86 -7.98 3.66
N THR A 25 8.85 -8.30 2.81
CA THR A 25 9.44 -9.65 2.72
C THR A 25 10.11 -10.06 4.02
N GLN A 26 10.87 -9.17 4.65
CA GLN A 26 11.50 -9.43 5.95
C GLN A 26 10.44 -9.69 7.04
N ILE A 27 9.35 -8.93 7.08
CA ILE A 27 8.23 -9.15 8.00
C ILE A 27 7.59 -10.52 7.73
N LYS A 28 7.32 -10.87 6.45
CA LYS A 28 6.75 -12.17 6.09
C LYS A 28 7.61 -13.33 6.59
N GLN A 29 8.94 -13.22 6.42
CA GLN A 29 9.91 -14.24 6.85
C GLN A 29 10.03 -14.32 8.37
N ALA A 30 10.17 -13.18 9.06
CA ALA A 30 10.36 -13.13 10.51
C ALA A 30 9.17 -13.69 11.28
N PHE A 31 7.96 -13.55 10.74
CA PHE A 31 6.73 -13.97 11.40
C PHE A 31 5.99 -15.12 10.71
N ALA A 32 6.62 -15.77 9.71
CA ALA A 32 6.03 -16.84 8.91
C ALA A 32 4.58 -16.54 8.45
N SER A 33 4.35 -15.35 7.91
CA SER A 33 3.01 -14.86 7.55
C SER A 33 3.00 -14.17 6.21
N ASP A 34 2.15 -14.61 5.29
CA ASP A 34 1.95 -13.92 4.02
C ASP A 34 1.04 -12.68 4.12
N ARG A 35 0.42 -12.48 5.29
CA ARG A 35 -0.55 -11.40 5.54
C ARG A 35 0.14 -10.10 5.94
N VAL A 36 0.71 -9.42 4.97
CA VAL A 36 1.38 -8.12 5.16
C VAL A 36 0.75 -7.06 4.25
N MET A 37 0.27 -5.99 4.87
CA MET A 37 -0.28 -4.81 4.20
C MET A 37 0.71 -3.64 4.25
N TYR A 38 0.49 -2.64 3.41
CA TYR A 38 1.24 -1.37 3.43
C TYR A 38 0.33 -0.22 3.86
N GLY A 39 0.78 0.60 4.82
CA GLY A 39 0.01 1.72 5.38
C GLY A 39 0.66 3.09 5.23
N GLY A 40 1.59 3.26 4.27
CA GLY A 40 2.11 4.58 3.92
C GLY A 40 1.15 5.38 3.01
N SER A 41 1.67 6.39 2.32
CA SER A 41 0.83 7.24 1.45
C SER A 41 0.39 6.49 0.19
N VAL A 42 -0.90 6.15 0.10
CA VAL A 42 -1.51 5.41 -1.03
C VAL A 42 -2.67 6.20 -1.62
N ASN A 43 -2.72 6.30 -2.94
CA ASN A 43 -3.75 6.99 -3.71
C ASN A 43 -3.91 6.34 -5.11
N ALA A 44 -4.89 6.82 -5.89
CA ALA A 44 -5.19 6.27 -7.21
C ALA A 44 -4.01 6.32 -8.21
N ASN A 45 -3.06 7.25 -8.03
CA ASN A 45 -1.93 7.42 -8.95
C ASN A 45 -0.78 6.44 -8.67
N ASN A 46 -0.65 5.93 -7.44
CA ASN A 46 0.48 5.10 -7.04
C ASN A 46 0.10 3.64 -6.75
N ILE A 47 -1.17 3.33 -6.52
CA ILE A 47 -1.61 1.99 -6.10
C ILE A 47 -1.18 0.89 -7.07
N ILE A 48 -1.18 1.18 -8.37
CA ILE A 48 -0.75 0.25 -9.43
C ILE A 48 0.68 -0.23 -9.23
N THR A 49 1.56 0.64 -8.74
CA THR A 49 2.98 0.30 -8.49
C THR A 49 3.17 -0.62 -7.29
N LEU A 50 2.15 -0.72 -6.42
CA LEU A 50 2.17 -1.54 -5.21
C LEU A 50 1.60 -2.94 -5.43
N LEU A 51 0.77 -3.14 -6.46
CA LEU A 51 0.12 -4.43 -6.72
C LEU A 51 1.13 -5.57 -6.98
N PRO A 52 2.20 -5.39 -7.76
CA PRO A 52 3.18 -6.46 -8.01
C PRO A 52 4.00 -6.87 -6.77
N LEU A 53 3.91 -6.10 -5.66
CA LEU A 53 4.69 -6.36 -4.45
C LEU A 53 4.13 -7.53 -3.61
N GLY A 54 3.00 -8.11 -4.01
CA GLY A 54 2.40 -9.25 -3.33
C GLY A 54 1.92 -8.91 -1.91
N LEU A 55 1.47 -7.66 -1.71
CA LEU A 55 0.86 -7.20 -0.46
C LEU A 55 -0.55 -7.79 -0.34
N SER A 56 -0.99 -8.06 0.88
CA SER A 56 -2.38 -8.52 1.13
C SER A 56 -3.40 -7.39 1.07
N GLY A 57 -2.94 -6.14 0.93
CA GLY A 57 -3.78 -4.96 0.90
C GLY A 57 -3.02 -3.70 1.28
N VAL A 58 -3.74 -2.59 1.31
CA VAL A 58 -3.25 -1.28 1.74
C VAL A 58 -4.17 -0.70 2.81
N ILE A 59 -3.58 0.05 3.74
CA ILE A 59 -4.33 0.91 4.67
C ILE A 59 -4.22 2.34 4.15
N VAL A 60 -5.36 2.98 3.94
CA VAL A 60 -5.45 4.34 3.40
C VAL A 60 -6.02 5.29 4.46
N ALA A 61 -5.33 6.40 4.70
CA ALA A 61 -5.77 7.43 5.65
C ALA A 61 -6.71 8.45 4.98
N THR A 62 -6.20 9.62 4.59
CA THR A 62 -7.02 10.74 4.07
C THR A 62 -7.85 10.38 2.84
N VAL A 63 -7.38 9.47 1.99
CA VAL A 63 -8.10 9.02 0.79
C VAL A 63 -9.44 8.35 1.13
N CYS A 64 -9.57 7.66 2.27
CA CYS A 64 -10.85 7.04 2.64
C CYS A 64 -11.89 8.04 3.18
N LEU A 65 -11.47 9.25 3.55
CA LEU A 65 -12.37 10.29 4.06
C LEU A 65 -13.13 11.02 2.94
N ASN A 66 -12.68 10.89 1.69
CA ASN A 66 -13.33 11.45 0.52
C ASN A 66 -13.86 10.31 -0.38
N PRO A 67 -15.20 10.16 -0.52
CA PRO A 67 -15.77 9.08 -1.33
C PRO A 67 -15.32 9.08 -2.79
N HIS A 68 -15.11 10.26 -3.39
CA HIS A 68 -14.64 10.36 -4.77
C HIS A 68 -13.20 9.83 -4.90
N SER A 69 -12.29 10.29 -4.03
CA SER A 69 -10.90 9.84 -4.01
C SER A 69 -10.78 8.34 -3.69
N PHE A 70 -11.59 7.84 -2.76
CA PHE A 70 -11.61 6.41 -2.44
C PHE A 70 -12.11 5.56 -3.61
N ASN A 71 -13.19 5.99 -4.29
CA ASN A 71 -13.69 5.31 -5.48
C ASN A 71 -12.66 5.31 -6.62
N GLN A 72 -11.95 6.42 -6.84
CA GLN A 72 -10.86 6.46 -7.83
C GLN A 72 -9.76 5.43 -7.53
N LEU A 73 -9.41 5.24 -6.26
CA LEU A 73 -8.45 4.22 -5.85
C LEU A 73 -8.99 2.81 -6.14
N LEU A 74 -10.25 2.53 -5.79
CA LEU A 74 -10.87 1.23 -6.07
C LEU A 74 -10.96 0.94 -7.57
N THR A 75 -11.35 1.91 -8.39
CA THR A 75 -11.38 1.79 -9.85
C THR A 75 -9.99 1.56 -10.44
N ALA A 76 -8.96 2.22 -9.91
CA ALA A 76 -7.59 1.97 -10.34
C ALA A 76 -7.17 0.51 -10.09
N VAL A 77 -7.52 -0.06 -8.94
CA VAL A 77 -7.25 -1.47 -8.62
C VAL A 77 -8.05 -2.41 -9.52
N ASP A 78 -9.35 -2.14 -9.73
CA ASP A 78 -10.23 -2.98 -10.55
C ASP A 78 -9.77 -3.05 -12.02
N HIS A 79 -9.36 -1.93 -12.61
CA HIS A 79 -8.85 -1.90 -13.99
C HIS A 79 -7.46 -2.51 -14.16
N ALA A 80 -6.69 -2.65 -13.08
CA ALA A 80 -5.33 -3.16 -13.15
C ALA A 80 -5.25 -4.67 -13.41
N GLN A 81 -6.37 -5.40 -13.32
CA GLN A 81 -6.51 -6.87 -13.38
C GLN A 81 -5.20 -7.62 -13.63
N ILE A 82 -4.53 -7.97 -12.51
CA ILE A 82 -3.32 -8.80 -12.46
C ILE A 82 -3.72 -10.23 -12.12
#